data_AF-A0A952GV76-F1
#
_entry.id   AF-A0A952GV76-F1
#
_cell.length_a   1.000
_cell.length_b   1.000
_cell.length_c   1.000
_cell.angle_alpha   90.00
_cell.angle_beta   90.00
_cell.angle_gamma   90.00
#
_symmetry.space_group_name_H-M   'P 1'
#
loop_
_entity.id
_entity.type
_entity.pdbx_description
1 polymer ?
#
loop_
_entity_poly.entity_id
_entity_poly.type
_entity_poly.pdbx_seq_one_letter_code
_entity_poly.pdbx_strand_id
1 'polypeptide(L)'
;MNQHRFRTATFLVLLALAAPRPLAAQQIDFGDDSSEFARDGECDDMRFSGPGMTATRLLDSDVRHDATDCRSAYEQHRLTYTGGRTAASTGYATSGVNHIMWGDDASKYAHDGECDDKRFVGPGMTNTTLLDSDIKHDASDCRAAYTQGRLQLRQ
;
A
#
# COMPACT_ATOMS: atom_id res chain seq x y z
N MET A 1 -41.01 35.73 -59.83
CA MET A 1 -41.10 34.80 -58.67
C MET A 1 -40.23 33.61 -59.02
N ASN A 2 -39.18 33.19 -58.32
CA ASN A 2 -38.71 33.41 -56.96
C ASN A 2 -37.18 33.30 -56.94
N GLN A 3 -36.54 34.13 -56.12
CA GLN A 3 -35.10 34.08 -55.87
C GLN A 3 -34.82 33.14 -54.70
N HIS A 4 -33.99 32.12 -54.89
CA HIS A 4 -33.40 31.36 -53.79
C HIS A 4 -31.93 31.76 -53.63
N ARG A 5 -31.70 32.72 -52.73
CA ARG A 5 -30.37 33.13 -52.29
C ARG A 5 -29.82 32.04 -51.38
N PHE A 6 -28.88 31.23 -51.87
CA PHE A 6 -28.07 30.33 -51.05
C PHE A 6 -27.05 31.17 -50.27
N ARG A 7 -27.29 31.34 -48.97
CA ARG A 7 -26.32 31.94 -48.04
C ARG A 7 -25.29 30.87 -47.67
N THR A 8 -24.08 30.99 -48.19
CA THR A 8 -22.92 30.22 -47.75
C THR A 8 -22.57 30.62 -46.30
N ALA A 9 -22.78 29.71 -45.35
CA ALA A 9 -22.32 29.86 -43.98
C ALA A 9 -20.91 29.30 -43.87
N THR A 10 -19.91 30.19 -43.77
CA THR A 10 -18.51 29.83 -43.56
C THR A 10 -18.34 29.34 -42.12
N PHE A 11 -18.22 28.03 -41.93
CA PHE A 11 -17.87 27.43 -40.63
C PHE A 11 -16.36 27.60 -40.40
N LEU A 12 -15.98 28.54 -39.52
CA LEU A 12 -14.64 28.63 -38.94
C LEU A 12 -14.47 27.48 -37.93
N VAL A 13 -13.78 26.43 -38.35
CA VAL A 13 -13.35 25.34 -37.47
C VAL A 13 -12.16 25.84 -36.64
N LEU A 14 -12.41 26.18 -35.38
CA LEU A 14 -11.37 26.44 -34.38
C LEU A 14 -10.70 25.12 -34.02
N LEU A 15 -9.51 24.88 -34.57
CA LEU A 15 -8.65 23.77 -34.18
C LEU A 15 -8.01 24.12 -32.83
N ALA A 16 -8.62 23.67 -31.73
CA ALA A 16 -8.03 23.82 -30.40
C ALA A 16 -6.81 22.88 -30.28
N LEU A 17 -5.60 23.45 -30.23
CA LEU A 17 -4.40 22.71 -29.87
C LEU A 17 -4.54 22.17 -28.44
N ALA A 18 -4.74 20.86 -28.31
CA ALA A 18 -4.59 20.17 -27.04
C ALA A 18 -3.09 20.13 -26.68
N ALA A 19 -2.64 21.07 -25.84
CA ALA A 19 -1.30 21.02 -25.27
C ALA A 19 -1.18 19.77 -24.37
N PRO A 20 -0.13 18.95 -24.52
CA PRO A 20 0.11 17.82 -23.62
C PRO A 20 0.34 18.38 -22.22
N ARG A 21 -0.48 17.93 -21.26
CA ARG A 21 -0.26 18.26 -19.85
C ARG A 21 0.97 17.50 -19.36
N PRO A 22 1.90 18.13 -18.62
CA PRO A 22 2.99 17.40 -18.00
C PRO A 22 2.38 16.36 -17.06
N LEU A 23 2.74 15.10 -17.29
CA LEU A 23 2.43 14.01 -16.37
C LEU A 23 3.18 14.35 -15.07
N ALA A 24 2.45 14.59 -13.98
CA ALA A 24 3.07 14.86 -12.69
C ALA A 24 3.97 13.66 -12.35
N ALA A 25 5.29 13.89 -12.32
CA ALA A 25 6.22 12.90 -11.80
C ALA A 25 5.81 12.63 -10.36
N GLN A 26 5.44 11.40 -10.06
CA GLN A 26 5.07 11.00 -8.72
C GLN A 26 6.36 11.06 -7.88
N GLN A 27 6.53 12.13 -7.10
CA GLN A 27 7.70 12.29 -6.25
C GLN A 27 7.61 11.24 -5.14
N ILE A 28 8.51 10.26 -5.20
CA ILE A 28 8.58 9.18 -4.22
C ILE A 28 9.27 9.71 -2.97
N ASP A 29 8.61 9.57 -1.82
CA ASP A 29 9.21 9.82 -0.52
C ASP A 29 9.93 8.55 -0.05
N PHE A 30 11.26 8.56 -0.15
CA PHE A 30 12.11 7.44 0.28
C PHE A 30 12.33 7.41 1.80
N GLY A 31 12.09 8.50 2.51
CA GLY A 31 12.30 8.57 3.96
C GLY A 31 13.74 8.81 4.40
N ASP A 32 14.15 8.12 5.48
CA ASP A 32 15.46 8.17 6.13
C ASP A 32 16.18 6.79 6.17
N ASP A 33 17.32 6.71 6.86
CA ASP A 33 18.13 5.49 7.01
C ASP A 33 18.18 5.03 8.49
N SER A 34 17.06 5.07 9.19
CA SER A 34 17.03 4.74 10.64
C SER A 34 16.78 3.26 10.96
N SER A 35 16.53 2.41 9.95
CA SER A 35 16.44 0.95 10.15
C SER A 35 17.79 0.32 10.46
N GLU A 36 17.78 -0.84 11.12
CA GLU A 36 18.98 -1.66 11.33
C GLU A 36 19.57 -2.22 10.03
N PHE A 37 18.75 -2.35 8.99
CA PHE A 37 19.14 -2.83 7.66
C PHE A 37 19.48 -1.70 6.69
N ALA A 38 19.36 -0.43 7.13
CA ALA A 38 19.66 0.69 6.25
C ALA A 38 21.14 0.71 5.83
N ARG A 39 21.41 1.00 4.55
CA ARG A 39 22.76 1.13 3.97
C ARG A 39 23.52 -0.19 3.91
N ASP A 40 22.82 -1.31 3.80
CA ASP A 40 23.43 -2.63 3.60
C ASP A 40 23.57 -3.02 2.12
N GLY A 41 22.99 -2.23 1.21
CA GLY A 41 23.05 -2.40 -0.23
C GLY A 41 21.82 -3.11 -0.83
N GLU A 42 20.83 -3.43 -0.01
CA GLU A 42 19.52 -3.96 -0.41
C GLU A 42 18.39 -3.02 0.02
N CYS A 43 17.25 -3.04 -0.66
CA CYS A 43 16.09 -2.26 -0.25
C CYS A 43 15.15 -3.06 0.64
N ASP A 44 14.89 -2.57 1.86
CA ASP A 44 13.98 -3.20 2.83
C ASP A 44 12.58 -2.59 2.85
N ASP A 45 12.35 -1.53 2.07
CA ASP A 45 11.05 -0.86 2.01
C ASP A 45 10.07 -1.62 1.10
N MET A 46 9.08 -2.26 1.72
CA MET A 46 8.04 -3.05 1.02
C MET A 46 7.16 -2.27 0.04
N ARG A 47 7.24 -0.93 0.00
CA ARG A 47 6.57 -0.13 -1.04
C ARG A 47 7.21 -0.34 -2.41
N PHE A 48 8.39 -0.94 -2.49
CA PHE A 48 9.12 -1.27 -3.71
C PHE A 48 9.05 -2.76 -4.04
N SER A 49 9.39 -3.10 -5.28
CA SER A 49 9.52 -4.47 -5.75
C SER A 49 10.54 -4.54 -6.88
N GLY A 50 11.36 -5.60 -6.90
CA GLY A 50 12.30 -5.89 -7.97
C GLY A 50 13.64 -6.42 -7.49
N PRO A 51 14.62 -6.64 -8.41
CA PRO A 51 15.95 -7.18 -8.10
C PRO A 51 16.83 -6.35 -7.15
N GLY A 52 16.37 -5.19 -6.69
CA GLY A 52 17.04 -4.38 -5.67
C GLY A 52 16.55 -4.60 -4.25
N MET A 53 15.53 -5.44 -4.04
CA MET A 53 14.99 -5.73 -2.72
C MET A 53 15.91 -6.68 -1.95
N THR A 54 15.87 -6.60 -0.63
CA THR A 54 16.43 -7.66 0.21
C THR A 54 15.83 -9.02 -0.13
N ALA A 55 16.63 -10.07 0.02
CA ALA A 55 16.13 -11.44 0.02
C ALA A 55 15.56 -11.86 1.38
N THR A 56 15.76 -11.04 2.42
CA THR A 56 15.30 -11.32 3.78
C THR A 56 13.84 -10.92 3.98
N ARG A 57 13.32 -11.13 5.20
CA ARG A 57 11.92 -10.81 5.52
C ARG A 57 11.77 -9.31 5.68
N LEU A 58 10.93 -8.72 4.84
CA LEU A 58 10.51 -7.32 4.96
C LEU A 58 9.70 -7.07 6.24
N LEU A 59 9.98 -5.96 6.91
CA LEU A 59 9.28 -5.52 8.12
C LEU A 59 8.55 -4.19 7.88
N ASP A 60 7.42 -4.01 8.55
CA ASP A 60 6.70 -2.72 8.52
C ASP A 60 7.55 -1.57 9.08
N SER A 61 8.47 -1.88 10.00
CA SER A 61 9.43 -0.93 10.59
C SER A 61 10.44 -0.39 9.59
N ASP A 62 10.61 -1.01 8.42
CA ASP A 62 11.60 -0.60 7.43
C ASP A 62 11.01 0.31 6.35
N VAL A 63 9.68 0.51 6.36
CA VAL A 63 8.99 1.43 5.46
C VAL A 63 9.49 2.84 5.71
N ARG A 64 10.09 3.47 4.68
CA ARG A 64 10.73 4.80 4.73
C ARG A 64 11.96 4.87 5.64
N HIS A 65 12.55 3.75 6.01
CA HIS A 65 13.69 3.71 6.94
C HIS A 65 14.94 3.09 6.33
N ASP A 66 14.93 2.88 5.01
CA ASP A 66 16.06 2.45 4.20
C ASP A 66 16.14 3.27 2.88
N ALA A 67 16.23 4.59 3.03
CA ALA A 67 16.09 5.52 1.93
C ALA A 67 17.23 5.45 0.91
N THR A 68 18.46 5.27 1.37
CA THR A 68 19.66 5.30 0.52
C THR A 68 19.68 4.15 -0.49
N ASP A 69 19.37 2.94 -0.03
CA ASP A 69 19.44 1.74 -0.88
C ASP A 69 18.22 1.65 -1.79
N CYS A 70 17.02 1.89 -1.26
CA CYS A 70 15.80 1.95 -2.07
C CYS A 70 15.85 3.03 -3.15
N ARG A 71 16.40 4.22 -2.86
CA ARG A 71 16.62 5.26 -3.87
C ARG A 71 17.61 4.81 -4.93
N SER A 72 18.76 4.30 -4.52
CA SER A 72 19.81 3.87 -5.45
C SER A 72 19.31 2.78 -6.38
N ALA A 73 18.62 1.76 -5.86
CA ALA A 73 18.11 0.67 -6.66
C ALA A 73 16.93 1.08 -7.55
N TYR A 74 16.08 2.03 -7.12
CA TYR A 74 15.03 2.61 -7.95
C TYR A 74 15.60 3.42 -9.13
N GLU A 75 16.61 4.27 -8.88
CA GLU A 75 17.28 5.05 -9.93
C GLU A 75 18.04 4.17 -10.94
N GLN A 76 18.50 3.00 -10.50
CA GLN A 76 19.08 1.96 -11.35
C GLN A 76 18.03 1.14 -12.11
N HIS A 77 16.74 1.45 -11.98
CA HIS A 77 15.62 0.70 -12.56
C HIS A 77 15.58 -0.78 -12.10
N ARG A 78 16.20 -1.09 -10.96
CA ARG A 78 16.14 -2.40 -10.30
C ARG A 78 14.96 -2.52 -9.35
N LEU A 79 14.27 -1.40 -9.07
CA LEU A 79 13.05 -1.37 -8.29
C LEU A 79 11.96 -0.63 -9.03
N THR A 80 10.73 -1.12 -8.87
CA THR A 80 9.50 -0.42 -9.22
C THR A 80 8.88 0.09 -7.92
N TYR A 81 8.59 1.39 -7.85
CA TYR A 81 7.80 1.93 -6.76
C TYR A 81 6.36 1.50 -6.99
N THR A 82 5.90 0.62 -6.11
CA THR A 82 4.57 0.07 -6.21
C THR A 82 3.57 0.96 -5.46
N GLY A 83 4.04 1.90 -4.63
CA GLY A 83 3.21 2.62 -3.66
C GLY A 83 2.57 1.67 -2.64
N GLY A 84 3.17 0.48 -2.46
CA GLY A 84 2.55 -0.68 -1.81
C GLY A 84 1.47 -1.38 -2.64
N ARG A 85 1.28 -1.03 -3.92
CA ARG A 85 0.11 -1.38 -4.78
C ARG A 85 0.39 -2.25 -6.01
N THR A 86 1.55 -2.87 -6.10
CA THR A 86 1.76 -4.06 -6.97
C THR A 86 2.36 -5.13 -6.06
N ALA A 87 1.57 -5.65 -5.10
CA ALA A 87 0.51 -6.64 -5.34
C ALA A 87 -0.91 -6.24 -4.85
N ALA A 88 -1.19 -4.96 -4.54
CA ALA A 88 -2.41 -4.55 -3.85
C ALA A 88 -3.35 -3.59 -4.64
N SER A 89 -3.68 -3.88 -5.90
CA SER A 89 -4.73 -3.11 -6.60
C SER A 89 -5.55 -3.91 -7.64
N THR A 90 -6.15 -5.02 -7.21
CA THR A 90 -7.50 -5.39 -7.66
C THR A 90 -8.21 -6.01 -6.46
N GLY A 91 -9.14 -5.25 -5.87
CA GLY A 91 -9.96 -5.70 -4.75
C GLY A 91 -9.46 -5.26 -3.37
N TYR A 92 -10.18 -4.30 -2.80
CA TYR A 92 -10.46 -4.28 -1.35
C TYR A 92 -10.77 -5.73 -0.92
N ALA A 93 -10.08 -6.24 0.10
CA ALA A 93 -9.94 -7.67 0.42
C ALA A 93 -9.24 -8.42 -0.73
N THR A 94 -7.92 -8.61 -0.72
CA THR A 94 -7.29 -9.85 -0.21
C THR A 94 -5.76 -9.69 -0.10
N SER A 95 -5.20 -8.49 -0.32
CA SER A 95 -3.72 -8.30 -0.35
C SER A 95 -3.14 -7.79 0.97
N GLY A 96 -3.97 -7.55 1.99
CA GLY A 96 -3.52 -7.12 3.30
C GLY A 96 -2.99 -8.26 4.18
N VAL A 97 -3.54 -9.46 3.99
CA VAL A 97 -3.27 -10.60 4.87
C VAL A 97 -1.82 -11.07 4.79
N ASN A 98 -1.15 -10.87 3.66
CA ASN A 98 0.20 -11.39 3.45
C ASN A 98 1.30 -10.48 4.05
N HIS A 99 1.02 -9.19 4.28
CA HIS A 99 1.98 -8.26 4.92
C HIS A 99 1.76 -8.15 6.43
N ILE A 100 0.53 -8.40 6.90
CA ILE A 100 0.21 -8.36 8.32
C ILE A 100 0.99 -9.46 9.05
N MET A 101 1.82 -9.05 10.00
CA MET A 101 2.50 -9.93 10.93
C MET A 101 1.47 -10.50 11.91
N TRP A 102 0.85 -11.64 11.60
CA TRP A 102 -0.20 -12.25 12.43
C TRP A 102 0.30 -12.71 13.80
N GLY A 103 1.49 -13.32 13.84
CA GLY A 103 2.04 -13.89 15.06
C GLY A 103 1.60 -15.31 15.33
N ASP A 104 1.36 -15.64 16.59
CA ASP A 104 0.95 -16.95 17.11
C ASP A 104 -0.37 -16.88 17.90
N ASP A 105 -0.76 -18.00 18.51
CA ASP A 105 -1.97 -18.15 19.35
C ASP A 105 -1.57 -18.40 20.83
N ALA A 106 -0.51 -17.74 21.31
CA ALA A 106 0.02 -17.97 22.66
C ALA A 106 -0.72 -17.20 23.77
N SER A 107 -1.61 -16.26 23.43
CA SER A 107 -2.42 -15.56 24.43
C SER A 107 -3.44 -16.51 25.07
N LYS A 108 -3.84 -16.21 26.31
CA LYS A 108 -4.96 -16.89 26.97
C LYS A 108 -6.32 -16.58 26.32
N TYR A 109 -6.38 -15.55 25.48
CA TYR A 109 -7.57 -15.14 24.74
C TYR A 109 -7.56 -15.66 23.30
N ALA A 110 -6.50 -16.35 22.86
CA ALA A 110 -6.48 -16.94 21.54
C ALA A 110 -7.55 -18.03 21.38
N HIS A 111 -8.12 -18.14 20.17
CA HIS A 111 -9.17 -19.10 19.81
C HIS A 111 -10.50 -18.91 20.54
N ASP A 112 -10.82 -17.70 20.99
CA ASP A 112 -12.11 -17.38 21.60
C ASP A 112 -13.12 -16.78 20.61
N GLY A 113 -12.69 -16.52 19.37
CA GLY A 113 -13.53 -16.03 18.28
C GLY A 113 -13.62 -14.51 18.17
N GLU A 114 -12.87 -13.79 19.00
CA GLU A 114 -12.65 -12.34 18.91
C GLU A 114 -11.16 -12.05 18.64
N CYS A 115 -10.83 -10.87 18.13
CA CYS A 115 -9.44 -10.44 17.95
C CYS A 115 -8.99 -9.56 19.12
N ASP A 116 -7.98 -10.00 19.87
CA ASP A 116 -7.40 -9.28 21.02
C ASP A 116 -6.19 -8.42 20.66
N ASP A 117 -5.77 -8.45 19.40
CA ASP A 117 -4.66 -7.64 18.93
C ASP A 117 -5.07 -6.17 18.70
N LYS A 118 -4.56 -5.30 19.58
CA LYS A 118 -4.86 -3.85 19.57
C LYS A 118 -4.45 -3.12 18.29
N ARG A 119 -3.60 -3.73 17.44
CA ARG A 119 -3.23 -3.15 16.14
C ARG A 119 -4.42 -3.09 15.19
N PHE A 120 -5.48 -3.87 15.44
CA PHE A 120 -6.68 -3.85 14.62
C PHE A 120 -7.76 -2.90 15.15
N VAL A 121 -8.75 -2.66 14.32
CA VAL A 121 -9.98 -1.93 14.63
C VAL A 121 -11.14 -2.53 13.84
N GLY A 122 -12.28 -2.71 14.48
CA GLY A 122 -13.52 -3.12 13.81
C GLY A 122 -14.37 -4.10 14.60
N PRO A 123 -15.54 -4.50 14.07
CA PRO A 123 -16.50 -5.40 14.71
C PRO A 123 -16.03 -6.85 14.92
N GLY A 124 -14.79 -7.18 14.55
CA GLY A 124 -14.15 -8.45 14.87
C GLY A 124 -13.27 -8.42 16.11
N MET A 125 -13.12 -7.28 16.77
CA MET A 125 -12.29 -7.15 17.98
C MET A 125 -13.01 -7.64 19.22
N THR A 126 -12.24 -7.99 20.24
CA THR A 126 -12.77 -8.13 21.59
C THR A 126 -13.47 -6.84 22.02
N ASN A 127 -14.52 -7.01 22.82
CA ASN A 127 -15.17 -5.90 23.53
C ASN A 127 -14.53 -5.63 24.91
N THR A 128 -13.53 -6.41 25.28
CA THR A 128 -12.82 -6.29 26.56
C THR A 128 -11.60 -5.37 26.45
N THR A 129 -10.85 -5.26 27.54
CA THR A 129 -9.65 -4.42 27.57
C THR A 129 -8.53 -5.06 26.76
N LEU A 130 -8.10 -4.35 25.71
CA LEU A 130 -6.95 -4.73 24.91
C LEU A 130 -5.65 -4.58 25.70
N LEU A 131 -4.78 -5.59 25.63
CA LEU A 131 -3.49 -5.59 26.30
C LEU A 131 -2.35 -5.57 25.28
N ASP A 132 -1.24 -4.95 25.66
CA ASP A 132 -0.02 -4.95 24.86
C ASP A 132 0.58 -6.35 24.73
N SER A 133 0.32 -7.22 25.71
CA SER A 133 0.74 -8.63 25.70
C SER A 133 0.02 -9.48 24.67
N ASP A 134 -1.09 -9.01 24.10
CA ASP A 134 -1.89 -9.77 23.12
C ASP A 134 -1.57 -9.40 21.67
N ILE A 135 -0.70 -8.40 21.46
CA ILE A 135 -0.18 -8.05 20.14
C ILE A 135 0.53 -9.28 19.55
N LYS A 136 0.08 -9.74 18.37
CA LYS A 136 0.62 -10.92 17.67
C LYS A 136 0.47 -12.24 18.43
N HIS A 137 -0.42 -12.33 19.41
CA HIS A 137 -0.62 -13.55 20.21
C HIS A 137 -2.04 -14.11 20.12
N ASP A 138 -2.81 -13.63 19.15
CA ASP A 138 -4.14 -14.08 18.79
C ASP A 138 -4.31 -14.10 17.25
N ALA A 139 -3.39 -14.79 16.59
CA ALA A 139 -3.25 -14.77 15.15
C ALA A 139 -4.46 -15.35 14.41
N SER A 140 -5.01 -16.45 14.92
CA SER A 140 -6.07 -17.21 14.25
C SER A 140 -7.37 -16.41 14.15
N ASP A 141 -7.81 -15.79 15.24
CA ASP A 141 -9.08 -15.06 15.27
C ASP A 141 -8.97 -13.71 14.57
N CYS A 142 -7.86 -12.97 14.79
CA CYS A 142 -7.57 -11.74 14.05
C CYS A 142 -7.51 -11.97 12.53
N ARG A 143 -6.87 -13.06 12.08
CA ARG A 143 -6.82 -13.39 10.65
C ARG A 143 -8.18 -13.75 10.10
N ALA A 144 -8.97 -14.53 10.84
CA ALA A 144 -10.31 -14.91 10.44
C ALA A 144 -11.20 -13.67 10.28
N ALA A 145 -11.25 -12.81 11.30
CA ALA A 145 -12.08 -11.61 11.30
C ALA A 145 -11.62 -10.58 10.25
N TYR A 146 -10.31 -10.43 10.01
CA TYR A 146 -9.80 -9.58 8.93
C TYR A 146 -10.19 -10.12 7.54
N THR A 147 -10.08 -11.43 7.32
CA THR A 147 -10.46 -12.06 6.04
C THR A 147 -11.96 -11.93 5.77
N GLN A 148 -12.77 -11.88 6.83
CA GLN A 148 -14.21 -11.60 6.77
C GLN A 148 -14.54 -10.11 6.55
N GLY A 149 -13.54 -9.22 6.47
CA GLY A 149 -13.73 -7.78 6.34
C GLY A 149 -14.27 -7.09 7.61
N ARG A 150 -14.20 -7.78 8.76
CA ARG A 150 -14.66 -7.28 10.06
C ARG A 150 -13.57 -6.53 10.83
N LEU A 151 -12.34 -6.52 10.34
CA LEU A 151 -11.21 -5.82 10.93
C LEU A 151 -10.43 -5.03 9.89
N GLN A 152 -9.84 -3.92 10.34
CA GLN A 152 -8.86 -3.12 9.63
C GLN A 152 -7.63 -2.94 10.52
N LEU A 153 -6.43 -2.90 9.92
CA LEU A 153 -5.21 -2.56 10.66
C LEU A 153 -5.17 -1.05 10.87
N ARG A 154 -4.90 -0.60 12.09
CA ARG A 154 -4.63 0.80 12.39
C ARG A 154 -3.31 1.16 11.68
N GLN A 155 -3.40 2.06 10.69
CA GLN A 155 -2.25 2.59 9.96
C GLN A 155 -1.30 3.32 10.91
#